data_AF-A0A3M8K8M1-F1
#
_entry.id   AF-A0A3M8K8M1-F1
#
_cell.length_a   1.000
_cell.length_b   1.000
_cell.length_c   1.000
_cell.angle_alpha   90.00
_cell.angle_beta   90.00
_cell.angle_gamma   90.00
#
_symmetry.space_group_name_H-M   'P 1'
#
loop_
_entity.id
_entity.type
_entity.pdbx_description
1 polymer ?
#
loop_
_entity_poly.entity_id
_entity_poly.type
_entity_poly.pdbx_seq_one_letter_code
_entity_poly.pdbx_strand_id
1 'polypeptide(L)'
;MADPRRDRRHVPGCALRDRREGSALSAPTVPGTLSITVLETATIFEGPDTVYRYDLPGSGIIDGWALPAVIDQARELGSLHWPEVEVVVDADGPTTEILTRTLLNKGVAAYPAEVVREHPLPPDSGEIEITRPTDSAARGRHRISGGGRLHPFHLVLAVVVVVVVGVSWWIVDGAESSSSASGLPTFAEPTPSISSDLRASGSDLADPSETLEDSETAQVILEHSGLRIAAPGGFRIESRDDGLLATGDDPNLRIHLAAEPVYSVPSVEVLKQVTTMVEADETLEGLESAETPDGQQIMRYRELPGDGSEVSWGTWVEAGRQFSVGCQTRQQPTLPQEAACAMVLESMELTG
;
A
#
# COMPACT_ATOMS: atom_id res chain seq x y z
N MET A 1 5.13 76.87 17.30
CA MET A 1 5.98 78.06 17.51
C MET A 1 6.45 78.00 18.96
N ALA A 2 7.72 77.73 19.31
CA ALA A 2 8.88 77.31 18.52
C ALA A 2 9.87 76.49 19.40
N ASP A 3 10.66 75.61 18.77
CA ASP A 3 11.86 74.91 19.30
C ASP A 3 13.02 75.93 19.45
N PRO A 4 14.00 75.76 20.37
CA PRO A 4 15.30 75.22 19.88
C PRO A 4 16.13 74.37 20.89
N ARG A 5 16.44 73.14 20.46
CA ARG A 5 17.78 72.49 20.35
C ARG A 5 18.99 73.29 20.88
N ARG A 6 19.93 72.68 21.61
CA ARG A 6 21.23 72.07 21.13
C ARG A 6 22.10 71.61 22.33
N ASP A 7 23.16 70.78 22.25
CA ASP A 7 23.71 69.84 21.24
C ASP A 7 24.55 68.73 21.97
N ARG A 8 25.24 67.87 21.21
CA ARG A 8 26.08 66.69 21.56
C ARG A 8 27.44 66.98 22.26
N ARG A 9 28.03 65.97 22.96
CA ARG A 9 29.21 65.14 22.49
C ARG A 9 29.95 64.28 23.55
N HIS A 10 30.06 62.97 23.25
CA HIS A 10 31.22 62.04 23.31
C HIS A 10 32.00 61.66 24.61
N VAL A 11 32.53 60.42 24.57
CA VAL A 11 33.28 59.62 25.59
C VAL A 11 34.81 59.80 25.44
N PRO A 12 35.67 59.45 26.45
CA PRO A 12 36.22 58.09 26.67
C PRO A 12 36.33 57.72 28.19
N GLY A 13 36.77 56.54 28.69
CA GLY A 13 37.33 55.31 28.12
C GLY A 13 38.69 54.93 28.76
N CYS A 14 38.73 53.92 29.67
CA CYS A 14 39.91 53.10 30.13
C CYS A 14 39.51 52.26 31.39
N ALA A 15 39.57 50.92 31.37
CA ALA A 15 40.71 50.01 31.62
C ALA A 15 40.77 49.53 33.11
N LEU A 16 40.41 48.30 33.51
CA LEU A 16 40.86 46.91 33.17
C LEU A 16 41.88 46.32 34.18
N ARG A 17 41.40 45.38 35.01
CA ARG A 17 42.07 44.20 35.61
C ARG A 17 40.92 43.34 36.16
N ASP A 18 40.56 42.18 35.59
CA ASP A 18 41.27 40.88 35.62
C ASP A 18 41.54 40.45 37.09
N ARG A 19 41.09 39.28 37.59
CA ARG A 19 40.96 37.97 36.91
C ARG A 19 40.11 36.96 37.74
N ARG A 20 39.37 36.05 37.05
CA ARG A 20 38.87 34.67 37.42
C ARG A 20 38.52 34.38 38.90
N GLU A 21 37.39 33.78 39.26
CA GLU A 21 36.77 32.49 38.85
C GLU A 21 35.23 32.63 39.08
N GLY A 22 34.28 31.96 38.43
CA GLY A 22 34.28 30.78 37.59
C GLY A 22 32.82 30.39 37.33
N SER A 23 32.04 31.26 36.69
CA SER A 23 30.69 30.90 36.21
C SER A 23 30.84 29.91 35.06
N ALA A 24 30.22 28.73 35.21
CA ALA A 24 30.05 27.82 34.10
C ALA A 24 29.26 28.54 32.99
N LEU A 25 29.91 28.72 31.84
CA LEU A 25 29.22 29.09 30.62
C LEU A 25 28.27 27.92 30.30
N SER A 26 26.97 28.14 30.37
CA SER A 26 26.01 27.25 29.73
C SER A 26 26.48 27.06 28.28
N ALA A 27 26.62 25.82 27.85
CA ALA A 27 26.83 25.53 26.44
C ALA A 27 25.69 26.19 25.62
N PRO A 28 25.93 26.62 24.38
CA PRO A 28 24.84 27.01 23.51
C PRO A 28 23.88 25.81 23.43
N THR A 29 22.63 26.01 23.85
CA THR A 29 21.55 25.06 23.57
C THR A 29 21.48 24.97 22.06
N VAL A 30 21.85 23.81 21.51
CA VAL A 30 21.68 23.55 20.09
C VAL A 30 20.18 23.60 19.83
N PRO A 31 19.67 24.48 18.93
CA PRO A 31 18.26 24.48 18.60
C PRO A 31 17.90 23.08 18.10
N GLY A 32 16.83 22.50 18.66
CA GLY A 32 16.38 21.20 18.21
C GLY A 32 16.00 21.27 16.73
N THR A 33 16.54 20.38 15.92
CA THR A 33 16.04 20.15 14.56
C THR A 33 14.87 19.18 14.63
N LEU A 34 13.77 19.53 13.97
CA LEU A 34 12.59 18.67 13.81
C LEU A 34 12.41 18.38 12.31
N SER A 35 12.54 17.12 11.90
CA SER A 35 12.14 16.68 10.56
C SER A 35 10.64 16.38 10.55
N ILE A 36 9.94 16.81 9.49
CA ILE A 36 8.55 16.45 9.20
C ILE A 36 8.55 15.85 7.80
N THR A 37 8.43 14.53 7.71
CA THR A 37 8.26 13.83 6.44
C THR A 37 6.77 13.56 6.23
N VAL A 38 6.21 14.11 5.14
CA VAL A 38 4.79 13.86 4.80
C VAL A 38 4.71 12.88 3.65
N LEU A 39 3.98 11.80 3.88
CA LEU A 39 3.59 10.81 2.90
C LEU A 39 2.06 10.84 2.73
N GLU A 40 1.57 10.29 1.63
CA GLU A 40 0.12 10.18 1.42
C GLU A 40 -0.56 9.20 2.39
N THR A 41 0.21 8.34 3.07
CA THR A 41 -0.29 7.37 4.05
C THR A 41 -0.02 7.76 5.52
N ALA A 42 0.85 8.74 5.79
CA ALA A 42 1.18 9.21 7.13
C ALA A 42 2.05 10.48 7.12
N THR A 43 1.94 11.31 8.16
CA THR A 43 3.02 12.26 8.52
C THR A 43 3.90 11.66 9.61
N ILE A 44 5.22 11.74 9.42
CA ILE A 44 6.25 11.31 10.36
C ILE A 44 6.93 12.55 10.92
N PHE A 45 7.05 12.63 12.24
CA PHE A 45 7.77 13.69 12.95
C PHE A 45 9.00 13.09 13.62
N GLU A 46 10.19 13.59 13.33
CA GLU A 46 11.45 13.13 13.92
C GLU A 46 12.14 14.28 14.65
N GLY A 47 12.22 14.22 15.98
CA GLY A 47 12.90 15.22 16.80
C GLY A 47 13.56 14.57 18.02
N PRO A 48 13.21 14.98 19.26
CA PRO A 48 13.66 14.26 20.46
C PRO A 48 13.05 12.86 20.56
N ASP A 49 11.83 12.71 20.06
CA ASP A 49 11.08 11.46 19.90
C ASP A 49 10.58 11.37 18.44
N THR A 50 10.26 10.16 17.99
CA THR A 50 9.65 9.92 16.67
C THR A 50 8.17 9.59 16.81
N VAL A 51 7.31 10.32 16.10
CA VAL A 51 5.85 10.12 16.12
C VAL A 51 5.32 9.89 14.69
N TYR A 52 4.50 8.85 14.54
CA TYR A 52 3.84 8.50 13.29
C TYR A 52 2.34 8.86 13.39
N ARG A 53 1.85 9.67 12.46
CA ARG A 53 0.45 10.13 12.37
C ARG A 53 -0.17 9.67 11.05
N TYR A 54 -0.74 8.48 11.07
CA TYR A 54 -1.49 7.90 9.94
C TYR A 54 -2.82 8.64 9.67
N ASP A 55 -3.30 9.42 10.63
CA ASP A 55 -4.47 10.28 10.51
C ASP A 55 -4.18 11.64 9.85
N LEU A 56 -2.93 11.91 9.46
CA LEU A 56 -2.49 13.16 8.83
C LEU A 56 -1.75 12.89 7.49
N PRO A 57 -2.48 12.55 6.41
CA PRO A 57 -1.89 12.36 5.08
C PRO A 57 -1.60 13.69 4.36
N GLY A 58 -0.77 13.63 3.31
CA GLY A 58 -0.44 14.77 2.44
C GLY A 58 -1.66 15.49 1.86
N SER A 59 -2.56 14.75 1.22
CA SER A 59 -3.87 15.26 0.76
C SER A 59 -4.61 16.06 1.83
N GLY A 60 -4.63 15.59 3.08
CA GLY A 60 -5.30 16.28 4.18
C GLY A 60 -4.67 17.62 4.57
N ILE A 61 -3.38 17.82 4.27
CA ILE A 61 -2.68 19.10 4.45
C ILE A 61 -3.04 20.06 3.31
N ILE A 62 -3.15 19.55 2.08
CA ILE A 62 -3.58 20.31 0.89
C ILE A 62 -5.03 20.79 1.04
N ASP A 63 -5.93 19.90 1.48
CA ASP A 63 -7.33 20.22 1.82
C ASP A 63 -7.47 21.07 3.10
N GLY A 64 -6.37 21.25 3.84
CA GLY A 64 -6.26 22.16 4.97
C GLY A 64 -6.83 21.66 6.30
N TRP A 65 -7.38 20.45 6.37
CA TRP A 65 -7.96 19.89 7.60
C TRP A 65 -6.89 19.24 8.51
N ALA A 66 -5.86 18.62 7.95
CA ALA A 66 -4.75 18.02 8.71
C ALA A 66 -3.72 19.07 9.16
N LEU A 67 -3.61 20.18 8.41
CA LEU A 67 -2.62 21.24 8.63
C LEU A 67 -2.59 21.78 10.09
N PRO A 68 -3.71 22.07 10.78
CA PRO A 68 -3.67 22.49 12.18
C PRO A 68 -3.08 21.42 13.11
N ALA A 69 -3.47 20.15 12.93
CA ALA A 69 -3.02 19.04 13.76
C ALA A 69 -1.53 18.72 13.53
N VAL A 70 -1.02 18.86 12.30
CA VAL A 70 0.43 18.75 12.01
C VAL A 70 1.22 19.82 12.76
N ILE A 71 0.74 21.06 12.77
CA ILE A 71 1.39 22.16 13.49
C ILE A 71 1.34 21.96 15.01
N ASP A 72 0.21 21.50 15.55
CA ASP A 72 0.09 21.25 16.99
C ASP A 72 0.96 20.06 17.44
N GLN A 73 1.09 19.01 16.62
CA GLN A 73 2.02 17.90 16.88
C GLN A 73 3.49 18.36 16.83
N ALA A 74 3.86 19.17 15.83
CA ALA A 74 5.19 19.76 15.72
C ALA A 74 5.52 20.67 16.90
N ARG A 75 4.53 21.43 17.41
CA ARG A 75 4.67 22.22 18.64
C ARG A 75 4.84 21.33 19.87
N GLU A 76 4.07 20.26 19.99
CA GLU A 76 4.16 19.33 21.13
C GLU A 76 5.57 18.73 21.23
N LEU A 77 6.10 18.18 20.13
CA LEU A 77 7.46 17.65 20.07
C LEU A 77 8.54 18.73 20.22
N GLY A 78 8.30 19.92 19.67
CA GLY A 78 9.16 21.08 19.78
C GLY A 78 9.03 21.86 21.11
N SER A 79 8.22 21.42 22.08
CA SER A 79 7.76 22.25 23.21
C SER A 79 8.88 22.94 24.01
N LEU A 80 10.06 22.31 24.10
CA LEU A 80 11.21 22.85 24.83
C LEU A 80 11.91 24.02 24.12
N HIS A 81 11.76 24.13 22.80
CA HIS A 81 12.48 25.08 21.95
C HIS A 81 11.55 25.91 21.05
N TRP A 82 10.22 25.74 21.10
CA TRP A 82 9.30 26.49 20.25
C TRP A 82 9.24 27.99 20.64
N PRO A 83 9.35 28.95 19.69
CA PRO A 83 9.41 28.79 18.24
C PRO A 83 10.84 28.75 17.64
N GLU A 84 11.89 28.77 18.47
CA GLU A 84 13.32 28.70 18.12
C GLU A 84 13.78 27.31 17.61
N VAL A 85 12.84 26.45 17.20
CA VAL A 85 13.07 25.13 16.59
C VAL A 85 13.31 25.29 15.09
N GLU A 86 14.27 24.56 14.53
CA GLU A 86 14.48 24.50 13.08
C GLU A 86 13.71 23.30 12.51
N VAL A 87 12.76 23.56 11.62
CA VAL A 87 11.92 22.52 11.01
C VAL A 87 12.37 22.24 9.58
N VAL A 88 12.66 20.98 9.28
CA VAL A 88 12.95 20.51 7.92
C VAL A 88 11.71 19.78 7.41
N VAL A 89 11.20 20.17 6.23
CA VAL A 89 10.00 19.57 5.63
C VAL A 89 10.41 18.73 4.42
N ASP A 90 10.10 17.44 4.44
CA ASP A 90 10.31 16.49 3.34
C ASP A 90 8.94 15.98 2.85
N ALA A 91 8.38 16.63 1.83
CA ALA A 91 7.07 16.32 1.27
C ALA A 91 7.00 16.67 -0.22
N ASP A 92 5.91 16.30 -0.89
CA ASP A 92 5.64 16.76 -2.26
C ASP A 92 5.56 18.30 -2.33
N GLY A 93 5.85 18.87 -3.51
CA GLY A 93 6.01 20.32 -3.69
C GLY A 93 4.87 21.18 -3.11
N PRO A 94 3.61 20.94 -3.47
CA PRO A 94 2.44 21.62 -2.89
C PRO A 94 2.40 21.57 -1.35
N THR A 95 2.57 20.39 -0.77
CA THR A 95 2.54 20.19 0.69
C THR A 95 3.71 20.89 1.39
N THR A 96 4.92 20.79 0.82
CA THR A 96 6.13 21.47 1.31
C THR A 96 5.95 22.99 1.32
N GLU A 97 5.39 23.59 0.27
CA GLU A 97 5.08 25.03 0.23
C GLU A 97 4.05 25.43 1.29
N ILE A 98 2.97 24.66 1.44
CA ILE A 98 1.90 24.93 2.42
C ILE A 98 2.44 24.88 3.86
N LEU A 99 3.18 23.82 4.21
CA LEU A 99 3.74 23.65 5.56
C LEU A 99 4.81 24.69 5.87
N THR A 100 5.79 24.85 4.98
CA THR A 100 6.90 25.80 5.17
C THR A 100 6.36 27.21 5.38
N ARG A 101 5.43 27.66 4.52
CA ARG A 101 4.78 28.97 4.64
C ARG A 101 3.97 29.09 5.95
N THR A 102 3.30 28.03 6.38
CA THR A 102 2.48 28.05 7.61
C THR A 102 3.33 28.11 8.88
N LEU A 103 4.46 27.40 8.91
CA LEU A 103 5.43 27.44 10.02
C LEU A 103 6.12 28.80 10.10
N LEU A 104 6.59 29.34 8.96
CA LEU A 104 7.18 30.69 8.89
C LEU A 104 6.19 31.77 9.35
N ASN A 105 4.91 31.69 8.95
CA ASN A 105 3.85 32.59 9.42
C ASN A 105 3.57 32.50 10.93
N LYS A 106 3.94 31.38 11.57
CA LYS A 106 3.86 31.18 13.03
C LYS A 106 5.15 31.53 13.77
N GLY A 107 6.15 32.07 13.06
CA GLY A 107 7.43 32.52 13.60
C GLY A 107 8.48 31.42 13.80
N VAL A 108 8.27 30.25 13.19
CA VAL A 108 9.19 29.10 13.26
C VAL A 108 10.06 29.07 12.01
N ALA A 109 11.36 28.82 12.17
CA ALA A 109 12.26 28.63 11.05
C ALA A 109 11.94 27.28 10.37
N ALA A 110 11.46 27.33 9.12
CA ALA A 110 11.13 26.13 8.35
C ALA A 110 11.79 26.16 6.98
N TYR A 111 12.32 25.02 6.55
CA TYR A 111 13.07 24.86 5.31
C TYR A 111 12.68 23.56 4.60
N PRO A 112 12.59 23.56 3.26
CA PRO A 112 12.49 22.32 2.49
C PRO A 112 13.74 21.45 2.64
N ALA A 113 13.57 20.13 2.66
CA ALA A 113 14.65 19.16 2.85
C ALA A 113 15.73 19.24 1.76
N GLU A 114 15.37 19.62 0.53
CA GLU A 114 16.31 19.81 -0.58
C GLU A 114 17.33 20.94 -0.33
N VAL A 115 16.95 21.98 0.42
CA VAL A 115 17.85 23.11 0.74
C VAL A 115 18.90 22.71 1.78
N VAL A 116 18.57 21.80 2.70
CA VAL A 116 19.48 21.33 3.76
C VAL A 116 20.53 20.34 3.22
N ARG A 117 20.27 19.69 2.08
CA ARG A 117 21.21 18.76 1.44
C ARG A 117 22.41 19.44 0.77
N GLU A 118 22.45 20.78 0.68
CA GLU A 118 23.65 21.55 0.30
C GLU A 118 24.66 21.69 1.47
N HIS A 119 25.18 20.57 1.98
CA HIS A 119 26.48 20.58 2.64
C HIS A 119 27.57 20.33 1.59
N PRO A 120 28.29 21.37 1.13
CA PRO A 120 29.32 21.19 0.11
C PRO A 120 30.46 20.33 0.66
N LEU A 121 30.83 19.29 -0.10
CA LEU A 121 32.07 18.57 0.13
C LEU A 121 33.24 19.57 0.10
N PRO A 122 34.19 19.51 1.06
CA PRO A 122 35.35 20.41 1.03
C PRO A 122 36.14 20.21 -0.26
N PRO A 123 36.64 21.30 -0.89
CA PRO A 123 37.20 21.26 -2.23
C PRO A 123 38.51 20.45 -2.32
N ASP A 124 38.78 19.93 -3.51
CA ASP A 124 39.93 19.10 -3.86
C ASP A 124 41.25 19.53 -3.20
N SER A 125 41.87 18.57 -2.50
CA SER A 125 43.27 18.66 -2.11
C SER A 125 43.94 17.28 -2.22
N GLY A 126 44.59 17.02 -3.36
CA GLY A 126 45.44 15.84 -3.53
C GLY A 126 45.24 15.09 -4.84
N GLU A 127 45.68 15.68 -5.95
CA GLU A 127 45.95 14.94 -7.19
C GLU A 127 46.97 13.82 -6.90
N ILE A 128 46.53 12.56 -6.93
CA ILE A 128 47.44 11.40 -6.95
C ILE A 128 47.62 10.99 -8.40
N GLU A 129 48.75 11.43 -8.97
CA GLU A 129 49.23 11.06 -10.29
C GLU A 129 49.44 9.53 -10.37
N ILE A 130 48.55 8.82 -11.07
CA ILE A 130 48.77 7.42 -11.46
C ILE A 130 49.09 7.39 -12.96
N THR A 131 50.39 7.35 -13.24
CA THR A 131 50.94 7.21 -14.59
C THR A 131 50.33 6.01 -15.31
N ARG A 132 49.76 6.24 -16.50
CA ARG A 132 49.23 5.18 -17.38
C ARG A 132 50.28 4.83 -18.44
N PRO A 133 50.89 3.63 -18.39
CA PRO A 133 51.72 3.16 -19.50
C PRO A 133 50.84 2.90 -20.72
N THR A 134 51.12 3.61 -21.80
CA THR A 134 50.65 3.22 -23.13
C THR A 134 51.50 2.06 -23.61
N ASP A 135 50.88 0.96 -24.06
CA ASP A 135 51.46 0.22 -25.16
C ASP A 135 50.39 -0.42 -26.05
N SER A 136 50.73 -0.61 -27.31
CA SER A 136 49.78 -0.76 -28.41
C SER A 136 49.74 -2.16 -29.05
N ALA A 137 48.59 -2.47 -29.66
CA ALA A 137 48.38 -3.51 -30.67
C ALA A 137 48.49 -5.00 -30.27
N ALA A 138 47.33 -5.63 -30.02
CA ALA A 138 47.07 -7.01 -30.44
C ALA A 138 45.56 -7.22 -30.75
N ARG A 139 45.26 -8.14 -31.68
CA ARG A 139 43.92 -8.31 -32.29
C ARG A 139 43.02 -9.25 -31.48
N GLY A 140 41.75 -8.88 -31.36
CA GLY A 140 40.60 -9.74 -31.65
C GLY A 140 40.32 -10.99 -30.77
N ARG A 141 39.32 -10.87 -29.89
CA ARG A 141 38.13 -11.74 -29.78
C ARG A 141 37.31 -11.30 -28.56
N HIS A 142 36.01 -11.06 -28.74
CA HIS A 142 35.10 -10.95 -27.59
C HIS A 142 35.07 -12.31 -26.87
N ARG A 143 35.52 -12.32 -25.61
CA ARG A 143 35.21 -13.35 -24.64
C ARG A 143 34.53 -12.67 -23.47
N ILE A 144 33.30 -13.09 -23.18
CA ILE A 144 32.64 -12.80 -21.92
C ILE A 144 33.44 -13.55 -20.84
N SER A 145 33.98 -12.83 -19.86
CA SER A 145 34.60 -13.43 -18.68
C SER A 145 34.17 -12.64 -17.46
N GLY A 146 33.56 -13.34 -16.50
CA GLY A 146 33.25 -12.76 -15.20
C GLY A 146 34.52 -12.30 -14.48
N GLY A 147 34.37 -11.27 -13.66
CA GLY A 147 35.44 -10.66 -12.88
C GLY A 147 34.94 -9.69 -11.82
N GLY A 148 33.66 -9.78 -11.44
CA GLY A 148 33.12 -9.04 -10.31
C GLY A 148 33.76 -9.56 -9.03
N ARG A 149 34.55 -8.70 -8.36
CA ARG A 149 35.10 -9.02 -7.04
C ARG A 149 33.94 -9.21 -6.07
N LEU A 150 33.66 -10.46 -5.69
CA LEU A 150 32.65 -10.77 -4.69
C LEU A 150 33.01 -10.06 -3.39
N HIS A 151 32.22 -9.07 -3.03
CA HIS A 151 32.35 -8.36 -1.76
C HIS A 151 32.17 -9.38 -0.62
N PRO A 152 32.93 -9.32 0.49
CA PRO A 152 32.84 -10.32 1.56
C PRO A 152 31.41 -10.49 2.11
N PHE A 153 30.59 -9.43 2.04
CA PHE A 153 29.18 -9.45 2.38
C PHE A 153 28.34 -10.45 1.55
N HIS A 154 28.68 -10.66 0.27
CA HIS A 154 27.96 -11.59 -0.61
C HIS A 154 28.28 -13.06 -0.29
N LEU A 155 29.48 -13.35 0.23
CA LEU A 155 29.79 -14.69 0.77
C LEU A 155 28.97 -14.98 2.03
N VAL A 156 28.81 -14.00 2.93
CA VAL A 156 27.95 -14.14 4.11
C VAL A 156 26.50 -14.41 3.70
N LEU A 157 25.96 -13.63 2.76
CA LEU A 157 24.60 -13.83 2.25
C LEU A 157 24.42 -15.22 1.61
N ALA A 158 25.36 -15.67 0.79
CA ALA A 158 25.32 -17.00 0.18
C ALA A 158 25.35 -18.14 1.21
N VAL A 159 26.16 -18.00 2.28
CA VAL A 159 26.18 -18.97 3.39
C VAL A 159 24.84 -18.99 4.12
N VAL A 160 24.23 -17.84 4.40
CA VAL A 160 22.90 -17.77 5.03
C VAL A 160 21.84 -18.45 4.16
N VAL A 161 21.81 -18.20 2.85
CA VAL A 161 20.88 -18.87 1.93
C VAL A 161 21.08 -20.38 1.92
N VAL A 162 22.33 -20.88 1.88
CA VAL A 162 22.61 -22.33 1.92
C VAL A 162 22.20 -22.95 3.26
N VAL A 163 22.40 -22.25 4.39
CA VAL A 163 21.94 -22.72 5.71
C VAL A 163 20.41 -22.78 5.77
N VAL A 164 19.70 -21.74 5.31
CA VAL A 164 18.23 -21.73 5.29
C VAL A 164 17.69 -22.86 4.41
N VAL A 165 18.17 -23.01 3.17
CA VAL A 165 17.76 -24.09 2.26
C VAL A 165 18.08 -25.47 2.84
N GLY A 166 19.24 -25.63 3.48
CA GLY A 166 19.63 -26.89 4.14
C GLY A 166 18.72 -27.27 5.31
N VAL A 167 18.32 -26.29 6.14
CA VAL A 167 17.37 -26.51 7.26
C VAL A 167 15.96 -26.77 6.73
N SER A 168 15.52 -26.05 5.69
CA SER A 168 14.21 -26.28 5.05
C SER A 168 14.06 -27.69 4.49
N TRP A 169 15.11 -28.25 3.90
CA TRP A 169 15.06 -29.61 3.34
C TRP A 169 15.02 -30.70 4.42
N TRP A 170 15.64 -30.45 5.59
CA TRP A 170 15.72 -31.43 6.69
C TRP A 170 14.42 -31.62 7.46
N ILE A 171 13.44 -30.72 7.31
CA ILE A 171 12.13 -30.82 7.97
C ILE A 171 11.15 -31.71 7.18
N VAL A 172 11.38 -31.91 5.88
CA VAL A 172 10.47 -32.67 5.00
C VAL A 172 10.74 -34.19 5.07
N ASP A 173 11.97 -34.61 5.33
CA ASP A 173 12.39 -36.03 5.33
C ASP A 173 12.18 -36.73 6.70
N GLY A 174 11.68 -36.01 7.71
CA GLY A 174 11.53 -36.48 9.10
C GLY A 174 10.15 -37.03 9.48
N ALA A 175 9.19 -37.07 8.55
CA ALA A 175 7.77 -37.32 8.83
C ALA A 175 7.23 -38.68 8.33
N GLU A 176 8.08 -39.69 8.15
CA GLU A 176 7.61 -41.08 8.07
C GLU A 176 7.26 -41.61 9.47
N SER A 177 6.01 -41.45 9.91
CA SER A 177 5.46 -42.14 11.11
C SER A 177 3.94 -42.26 11.11
N SER A 178 3.45 -43.36 10.54
CA SER A 178 2.38 -44.22 11.03
C SER A 178 1.16 -43.63 11.79
N SER A 179 -0.03 -43.76 11.19
CA SER A 179 -1.27 -44.15 11.89
C SER A 179 -2.27 -44.71 10.87
N SER A 180 -2.39 -46.03 10.72
CA SER A 180 -3.18 -46.95 11.56
C SER A 180 -4.69 -46.86 11.30
N ALA A 181 -5.15 -47.62 10.30
CA ALA A 181 -6.57 -47.87 10.09
C ALA A 181 -7.12 -48.82 11.19
N SER A 182 -8.22 -48.40 11.81
CA SER A 182 -9.16 -49.22 12.61
C SER A 182 -10.58 -48.90 12.12
N GLY A 183 -11.57 -49.79 12.10
CA GLY A 183 -11.57 -51.21 12.43
C GLY A 183 -12.96 -51.73 12.85
N LEU A 184 -13.82 -52.09 11.88
CA LEU A 184 -15.04 -52.93 12.02
C LEU A 184 -16.19 -52.37 12.92
N PRO A 185 -17.41 -52.98 13.01
CA PRO A 185 -18.00 -54.12 12.25
C PRO A 185 -19.45 -53.93 11.69
N THR A 186 -19.82 -54.86 10.81
CA THR A 186 -21.14 -55.53 10.58
C THR A 186 -22.38 -55.19 11.44
N PHE A 187 -23.52 -54.98 10.78
CA PHE A 187 -24.88 -55.52 11.08
C PHE A 187 -25.72 -55.42 9.77
N ALA A 188 -26.03 -56.48 9.01
CA ALA A 188 -26.97 -57.59 9.24
C ALA A 188 -28.47 -57.19 9.10
N GLU A 189 -29.05 -57.55 7.95
CA GLU A 189 -30.49 -57.47 7.60
C GLU A 189 -31.34 -58.48 8.41
N PRO A 190 -32.68 -58.31 8.52
CA PRO A 190 -33.55 -59.14 7.68
C PRO A 190 -34.93 -58.56 7.26
N THR A 191 -35.28 -58.74 5.98
CA THR A 191 -36.64 -58.78 5.38
C THR A 191 -37.34 -60.13 5.77
N PRO A 192 -38.70 -60.38 5.81
CA PRO A 192 -39.68 -60.12 4.72
C PRO A 192 -41.21 -60.02 5.05
N SER A 193 -42.04 -60.08 3.97
CA SER A 193 -43.52 -60.28 3.85
C SER A 193 -44.31 -59.01 3.47
N ILE A 194 -44.74 -58.72 2.22
CA ILE A 194 -45.49 -59.45 1.16
C ILE A 194 -47.02 -59.46 1.34
N SER A 195 -47.73 -58.66 0.53
CA SER A 195 -49.03 -58.88 -0.17
C SER A 195 -49.68 -57.50 -0.45
N SER A 196 -49.64 -56.91 -1.64
CA SER A 196 -50.29 -57.29 -2.92
C SER A 196 -51.79 -57.00 -2.98
N ASP A 197 -52.18 -55.92 -3.69
CA ASP A 197 -53.22 -55.97 -4.74
C ASP A 197 -53.23 -54.69 -5.61
N LEU A 198 -53.01 -54.90 -6.92
CA LEU A 198 -53.82 -54.47 -8.08
C LEU A 198 -54.51 -53.07 -8.08
N ARG A 199 -54.60 -52.30 -9.19
CA ARG A 199 -54.15 -52.45 -10.60
C ARG A 199 -54.55 -51.19 -11.40
N ALA A 200 -53.63 -50.56 -12.13
CA ALA A 200 -53.94 -49.74 -13.31
C ALA A 200 -52.71 -49.68 -14.23
N SER A 201 -52.89 -49.96 -15.53
CA SER A 201 -51.79 -50.13 -16.49
C SER A 201 -51.40 -48.83 -17.19
N GLY A 202 -50.10 -48.68 -17.45
CA GLY A 202 -49.52 -47.60 -18.25
C GLY A 202 -48.13 -47.96 -18.78
N SER A 203 -48.07 -48.89 -19.74
CA SER A 203 -46.96 -48.96 -20.72
C SER A 203 -46.83 -47.62 -21.47
N ASP A 204 -45.68 -47.17 -21.97
CA ASP A 204 -44.37 -47.80 -22.16
C ASP A 204 -43.27 -46.70 -22.34
N LEU A 205 -41.99 -47.07 -22.20
CA LEU A 205 -40.79 -46.38 -22.76
C LEU A 205 -40.43 -44.92 -22.33
N ALA A 206 -39.56 -44.79 -21.31
CA ALA A 206 -38.43 -43.85 -21.21
C ALA A 206 -37.55 -44.31 -20.02
N ASP A 207 -36.42 -44.97 -20.30
CA ASP A 207 -35.05 -44.41 -20.30
C ASP A 207 -34.52 -44.06 -18.88
N PRO A 208 -33.42 -44.66 -18.41
CA PRO A 208 -32.88 -44.35 -17.09
C PRO A 208 -32.16 -43.02 -17.16
N SER A 209 -32.84 -41.95 -16.73
CA SER A 209 -32.12 -40.82 -16.15
C SER A 209 -31.43 -41.33 -14.89
N GLU A 210 -30.18 -41.77 -15.06
CA GLU A 210 -29.18 -41.71 -14.00
C GLU A 210 -29.34 -40.35 -13.32
N THR A 211 -29.44 -40.36 -11.99
CA THR A 211 -29.33 -39.14 -11.21
C THR A 211 -27.90 -38.64 -11.40
N LEU A 212 -27.71 -37.85 -12.46
CA LEU A 212 -26.69 -36.83 -12.50
C LEU A 212 -27.02 -35.91 -11.33
N GLU A 213 -26.43 -36.22 -10.17
CA GLU A 213 -26.10 -35.21 -9.18
C GLU A 213 -25.11 -34.27 -9.85
N ASP A 214 -25.65 -33.39 -10.70
CA ASP A 214 -24.94 -32.28 -11.26
C ASP A 214 -24.39 -31.51 -10.07
N SER A 215 -23.07 -31.50 -9.94
CA SER A 215 -22.39 -30.72 -8.91
C SER A 215 -22.38 -29.26 -9.37
N GLU A 216 -23.59 -28.70 -9.51
CA GLU A 216 -23.85 -27.27 -9.50
C GLU A 216 -23.07 -26.72 -8.32
N THR A 217 -22.02 -25.95 -8.61
CA THR A 217 -21.13 -25.41 -7.58
C THR A 217 -21.97 -24.51 -6.67
N ALA A 218 -22.33 -25.03 -5.50
CA ALA A 218 -23.38 -24.46 -4.68
C ALA A 218 -23.09 -23.01 -4.34
N GLN A 219 -23.77 -22.08 -5.03
CA GLN A 219 -23.59 -20.65 -4.82
C GLN A 219 -23.99 -20.28 -3.40
N VAL A 220 -23.21 -19.39 -2.80
CA VAL A 220 -23.44 -18.85 -1.46
C VAL A 220 -23.66 -17.35 -1.56
N ILE A 221 -24.71 -16.87 -0.89
CA ILE A 221 -24.93 -15.43 -0.70
C ILE A 221 -24.15 -15.01 0.54
N LEU A 222 -23.30 -14.01 0.38
CA LEU A 222 -22.42 -13.48 1.42
C LEU A 222 -22.81 -12.03 1.69
N GLU A 223 -23.06 -11.71 2.95
CA GLU A 223 -23.42 -10.36 3.41
C GLU A 223 -22.40 -9.89 4.45
N HIS A 224 -21.81 -8.71 4.24
CA HIS A 224 -20.84 -8.13 5.17
C HIS A 224 -20.77 -6.60 5.03
N SER A 225 -20.71 -5.88 6.16
CA SER A 225 -20.59 -4.40 6.21
C SER A 225 -21.58 -3.61 5.35
N GLY A 226 -22.80 -4.12 5.14
CA GLY A 226 -23.83 -3.44 4.33
C GLY A 226 -23.80 -3.78 2.84
N LEU A 227 -22.93 -4.71 2.42
CA LEU A 227 -22.83 -5.21 1.05
C LEU A 227 -23.26 -6.68 0.97
N ARG A 228 -23.96 -7.07 -0.10
CA ARG A 228 -24.26 -8.44 -0.46
C ARG A 228 -23.60 -8.79 -1.80
N ILE A 229 -23.12 -10.03 -1.92
CA ILE A 229 -22.70 -10.66 -3.19
C ILE A 229 -23.18 -12.12 -3.23
N ALA A 230 -23.23 -12.71 -4.42
CA ALA A 230 -23.19 -14.14 -4.64
C ALA A 230 -21.77 -14.58 -5.03
N ALA A 231 -21.31 -15.71 -4.52
CA ALA A 231 -20.02 -16.30 -4.86
C ALA A 231 -20.12 -17.84 -4.91
N PRO A 232 -19.16 -18.55 -5.52
CA PRO A 232 -19.09 -20.01 -5.42
C PRO A 232 -18.97 -20.49 -3.96
N GLY A 233 -19.44 -21.70 -3.69
CA GLY A 233 -19.32 -22.32 -2.36
C GLY A 233 -17.86 -22.33 -1.85
N GLY A 234 -17.70 -22.12 -0.54
CA GLY A 234 -16.38 -22.01 0.10
C GLY A 234 -15.83 -20.58 0.20
N PHE A 235 -16.40 -19.61 -0.53
CA PHE A 235 -16.03 -18.20 -0.37
C PHE A 235 -16.46 -17.63 0.99
N ARG A 236 -15.62 -16.72 1.52
CA ARG A 236 -15.85 -15.91 2.72
C ARG A 236 -15.39 -14.47 2.49
N ILE A 237 -16.06 -13.52 3.13
CA ILE A 237 -15.68 -12.09 3.12
C ILE A 237 -15.02 -11.71 4.45
N GLU A 238 -13.98 -10.89 4.38
CA GLU A 238 -13.34 -10.24 5.51
C GLU A 238 -13.11 -8.75 5.22
N SER A 239 -13.04 -7.91 6.25
CA SER A 239 -12.65 -6.50 6.10
C SER A 239 -11.14 -6.34 6.05
N ARG A 240 -10.67 -5.44 5.18
CA ARG A 240 -9.28 -5.00 5.01
C ARG A 240 -9.21 -3.47 5.13
N ASP A 241 -8.01 -2.92 5.13
CA ASP A 241 -7.78 -1.48 5.31
C ASP A 241 -8.30 -0.65 4.11
N ASP A 242 -8.39 -1.30 2.94
CA ASP A 242 -8.73 -0.79 1.61
C ASP A 242 -10.12 -1.22 1.11
N GLY A 243 -10.88 -2.01 1.88
CA GLY A 243 -12.22 -2.46 1.48
C GLY A 243 -12.61 -3.80 2.10
N LEU A 244 -13.33 -4.62 1.33
CA LEU A 244 -13.65 -6.00 1.67
C LEU A 244 -12.91 -6.95 0.74
N LEU A 245 -12.45 -8.08 1.29
CA LEU A 245 -11.76 -9.12 0.54
C LEU A 245 -12.57 -10.42 0.60
N ALA A 246 -13.00 -10.90 -0.56
CA ALA A 246 -13.58 -12.23 -0.69
C ALA A 246 -12.50 -13.24 -1.10
N THR A 247 -12.43 -14.37 -0.37
CA THR A 247 -11.47 -15.46 -0.60
C THR A 247 -12.17 -16.81 -0.55
N GLY A 248 -11.80 -17.72 -1.45
CA GLY A 248 -12.32 -19.10 -1.52
C GLY A 248 -11.23 -20.15 -1.31
N ASP A 249 -11.45 -21.34 -1.88
CA ASP A 249 -10.50 -22.46 -1.79
C ASP A 249 -9.28 -22.33 -2.71
N ASP A 250 -9.36 -21.53 -3.79
CA ASP A 250 -8.22 -21.24 -4.65
C ASP A 250 -7.33 -20.16 -4.03
N PRO A 251 -6.09 -20.47 -3.60
CA PRO A 251 -5.18 -19.49 -2.99
C PRO A 251 -4.63 -18.47 -4.00
N ASN A 252 -4.89 -18.65 -5.29
CA ASN A 252 -4.43 -17.77 -6.36
C ASN A 252 -5.47 -16.74 -6.79
N LEU A 253 -6.72 -16.82 -6.31
CA LEU A 253 -7.78 -15.87 -6.58
C LEU A 253 -8.14 -15.08 -5.32
N ARG A 254 -8.25 -13.76 -5.47
CA ARG A 254 -8.75 -12.84 -4.45
C ARG A 254 -9.68 -11.85 -5.13
N ILE A 255 -10.80 -11.52 -4.49
CA ILE A 255 -11.75 -10.55 -5.04
C ILE A 255 -11.87 -9.40 -4.05
N HIS A 256 -11.32 -8.25 -4.44
CA HIS A 256 -11.41 -6.98 -3.72
C HIS A 256 -12.75 -6.33 -4.03
N LEU A 257 -13.41 -5.75 -3.03
CA LEU A 257 -14.75 -5.17 -3.13
C LEU A 257 -14.78 -3.85 -2.38
N ALA A 258 -15.20 -2.77 -3.04
CA ALA A 258 -15.51 -1.51 -2.36
C ALA A 258 -16.86 -0.95 -2.84
N ALA A 259 -17.51 -0.22 -1.95
CA ALA A 259 -18.69 0.57 -2.25
C ALA A 259 -18.50 1.92 -1.56
N GLU A 260 -17.97 2.91 -2.24
CA GLU A 260 -17.54 4.20 -1.69
C GLU A 260 -18.59 5.30 -1.93
N PRO A 261 -18.87 6.21 -0.98
CA PRO A 261 -19.83 7.27 -1.19
C PRO A 261 -19.31 8.33 -2.19
N VAL A 262 -20.06 8.58 -3.27
CA VAL A 262 -19.74 9.67 -4.23
C VAL A 262 -20.37 11.02 -3.83
N TYR A 263 -21.11 11.04 -2.72
CA TYR A 263 -21.77 12.21 -2.13
C TYR A 263 -22.62 12.98 -3.16
N SER A 264 -22.20 14.18 -3.56
CA SER A 264 -22.89 15.05 -4.52
C SER A 264 -22.23 15.08 -5.91
N VAL A 265 -21.24 14.23 -6.17
CA VAL A 265 -20.57 14.15 -7.48
C VAL A 265 -21.46 13.38 -8.46
N PRO A 266 -21.77 13.92 -9.66
CA PRO A 266 -22.52 13.18 -10.68
C PRO A 266 -21.78 11.92 -11.14
N SER A 267 -22.50 10.81 -11.32
CA SER A 267 -21.94 9.52 -11.76
C SER A 267 -21.06 9.62 -13.00
N VAL A 268 -21.47 10.42 -13.99
CA VAL A 268 -20.69 10.66 -15.22
C VAL A 268 -19.33 11.33 -14.97
N GLU A 269 -19.21 12.20 -13.97
CA GLU A 269 -17.92 12.83 -13.63
C GLU A 269 -17.04 11.87 -12.82
N VAL A 270 -17.63 11.02 -11.98
CA VAL A 270 -16.90 9.92 -11.29
C VAL A 270 -16.32 8.94 -12.30
N LEU A 271 -17.13 8.43 -13.22
CA LEU A 271 -16.67 7.49 -14.25
C LEU A 271 -15.62 8.12 -15.18
N LYS A 272 -15.77 9.41 -15.53
CA LYS A 272 -14.76 10.17 -16.28
C LYS A 272 -13.45 10.37 -15.51
N GLN A 273 -13.49 10.49 -14.19
CA GLN A 273 -12.28 10.49 -13.35
C GLN A 273 -11.61 9.11 -13.37
N VAL A 274 -12.38 8.01 -13.36
CA VAL A 274 -11.85 6.64 -13.54
C VAL A 274 -11.23 6.47 -14.93
N THR A 275 -11.85 6.97 -16.01
CA THR A 275 -11.22 7.03 -17.35
C THR A 275 -9.88 7.74 -17.29
N THR A 276 -9.83 8.91 -16.65
CA THR A 276 -8.61 9.74 -16.59
C THR A 276 -7.50 9.06 -15.79
N MET A 277 -7.84 8.31 -14.74
CA MET A 277 -6.91 7.49 -13.97
C MET A 277 -6.33 6.35 -14.85
N VAL A 278 -7.20 5.58 -15.50
CA VAL A 278 -6.80 4.43 -16.34
C VAL A 278 -6.00 4.86 -17.56
N GLU A 279 -6.31 6.00 -18.17
CA GLU A 279 -5.53 6.55 -19.30
C GLU A 279 -4.15 7.11 -18.89
N ALA A 280 -3.93 7.39 -17.60
CA ALA A 280 -2.70 7.99 -17.09
C ALA A 280 -1.69 6.97 -16.54
N ASP A 281 -2.13 5.76 -16.18
CA ASP A 281 -1.30 4.71 -15.59
C ASP A 281 -0.92 3.65 -16.63
N GLU A 282 0.38 3.44 -16.85
CA GLU A 282 0.87 2.46 -17.84
C GLU A 282 0.68 1.00 -17.43
N THR A 283 0.33 0.74 -16.16
CA THR A 283 -0.04 -0.59 -15.67
C THR A 283 -1.51 -0.92 -15.89
N LEU A 284 -2.35 0.07 -16.23
CA LEU A 284 -3.77 -0.11 -16.49
C LEU A 284 -4.06 -0.18 -17.99
N GLU A 285 -4.80 -1.18 -18.44
CA GLU A 285 -5.10 -1.40 -19.85
C GLU A 285 -6.51 -1.93 -20.12
N GLY A 286 -6.90 -1.93 -21.40
CA GLY A 286 -8.15 -2.58 -21.84
C GLY A 286 -9.42 -1.92 -21.32
N LEU A 287 -9.43 -0.59 -21.18
CA LEU A 287 -10.60 0.15 -20.72
C LEU A 287 -11.77 0.02 -21.69
N GLU A 288 -12.83 -0.66 -21.23
CA GLU A 288 -14.10 -0.83 -21.90
C GLU A 288 -15.23 -0.22 -21.07
N SER A 289 -16.28 0.25 -21.74
CA SER A 289 -17.52 0.70 -21.09
C SER A 289 -18.69 -0.03 -21.71
N ALA A 290 -19.50 -0.66 -20.85
CA ALA A 290 -20.74 -1.33 -21.21
C ALA A 290 -21.92 -0.66 -20.50
N GLU A 291 -23.07 -0.62 -21.17
CA GLU A 291 -24.34 -0.22 -20.56
C GLU A 291 -25.15 -1.49 -20.28
N THR A 292 -25.64 -1.64 -19.06
CA THR A 292 -26.55 -2.73 -18.67
C THR A 292 -27.96 -2.50 -19.23
N PRO A 293 -28.84 -3.51 -19.26
CA PRO A 293 -30.24 -3.34 -19.68
C PRO A 293 -31.00 -2.25 -18.92
N ASP A 294 -30.62 -1.96 -17.67
CA ASP A 294 -31.24 -0.96 -16.80
C ASP A 294 -30.61 0.45 -16.96
N GLY A 295 -29.68 0.63 -17.90
CA GLY A 295 -29.03 1.91 -18.19
C GLY A 295 -27.86 2.26 -17.26
N GLN A 296 -27.46 1.36 -16.36
CA GLN A 296 -26.26 1.52 -15.54
C GLN A 296 -25.01 1.32 -16.42
N GLN A 297 -24.14 2.33 -16.49
CA GLN A 297 -22.83 2.21 -17.11
C GLN A 297 -21.87 1.48 -16.15
N ILE A 298 -21.19 0.46 -16.66
CA ILE A 298 -20.11 -0.29 -16.01
C ILE A 298 -18.84 -0.12 -16.84
N MET A 299 -17.76 0.33 -16.20
CA MET A 299 -16.42 0.35 -16.76
C MET A 299 -15.68 -0.92 -16.38
N ARG A 300 -14.91 -1.49 -17.32
CA ARG A 300 -14.03 -2.64 -17.08
C ARG A 300 -12.63 -2.32 -17.59
N TYR A 301 -11.60 -2.75 -16.86
CA TYR A 301 -10.19 -2.60 -17.25
C TYR A 301 -9.36 -3.66 -16.55
N ARG A 302 -8.10 -3.83 -16.96
CA ARG A 302 -7.12 -4.70 -16.30
C ARG A 302 -5.98 -3.88 -15.71
N GLU A 303 -5.38 -4.42 -14.66
CA GLU A 303 -4.13 -3.98 -14.07
C GLU A 303 -3.07 -5.07 -14.22
N LEU A 304 -1.88 -4.69 -14.69
CA LEU A 304 -0.74 -5.57 -14.95
C LEU A 304 0.51 -5.04 -14.20
N PRO A 305 0.71 -5.38 -12.92
CA PRO A 305 1.83 -4.89 -12.10
C PRO A 305 3.23 -5.34 -12.57
N GLY A 306 3.32 -6.21 -13.58
CA GLY A 306 4.58 -6.68 -14.16
C GLY A 306 5.27 -7.84 -13.42
N ASP A 307 4.74 -8.29 -12.28
CA ASP A 307 5.22 -9.48 -11.56
C ASP A 307 4.61 -10.80 -12.06
N GLY A 308 3.70 -10.71 -13.05
CA GLY A 308 2.93 -11.82 -13.61
C GLY A 308 1.53 -11.96 -13.03
N SER A 309 1.18 -11.22 -11.96
CA SER A 309 -0.20 -11.10 -11.51
C SER A 309 -1.02 -10.18 -12.43
N GLU A 310 -2.33 -10.31 -12.33
CA GLU A 310 -3.32 -9.52 -13.07
C GLU A 310 -4.48 -9.19 -12.13
N VAL A 311 -5.04 -7.98 -12.22
CA VAL A 311 -6.32 -7.65 -11.59
C VAL A 311 -7.31 -7.24 -12.68
N SER A 312 -8.40 -7.99 -12.81
CA SER A 312 -9.54 -7.59 -13.65
C SER A 312 -10.50 -6.74 -12.82
N TRP A 313 -10.68 -5.49 -13.19
CA TRP A 313 -11.50 -4.50 -12.50
C TRP A 313 -12.85 -4.29 -13.19
N GLY A 314 -13.92 -4.15 -12.40
CA GLY A 314 -15.23 -3.67 -12.82
C GLY A 314 -15.72 -2.57 -11.87
N THR A 315 -16.13 -1.43 -12.41
CA THR A 315 -16.53 -0.23 -11.63
C THR A 315 -17.81 0.41 -12.20
N TRP A 316 -18.74 0.78 -11.32
CA TRP A 316 -19.97 1.50 -11.67
C TRP A 316 -20.41 2.44 -10.55
N VAL A 317 -21.41 3.28 -10.81
CA VAL A 317 -21.94 4.23 -9.82
C VAL A 317 -23.45 4.12 -9.75
N GLU A 318 -23.96 3.63 -8.62
CA GLU A 318 -25.38 3.41 -8.34
C GLU A 318 -25.72 3.93 -6.93
N ALA A 319 -26.97 4.36 -6.70
CA ALA A 319 -27.49 4.75 -5.37
C ALA A 319 -26.62 5.75 -4.56
N GLY A 320 -25.83 6.59 -5.23
CA GLY A 320 -24.92 7.54 -4.58
C GLY A 320 -23.60 6.93 -4.07
N ARG A 321 -23.23 5.73 -4.54
CA ARG A 321 -21.94 5.09 -4.29
C ARG A 321 -21.25 4.65 -5.59
N GLN A 322 -19.92 4.69 -5.60
CA GLN A 322 -19.09 4.00 -6.57
C GLN A 322 -18.83 2.59 -6.06
N PHE A 323 -19.20 1.59 -6.84
CA PHE A 323 -18.88 0.20 -6.58
C PHE A 323 -17.66 -0.19 -7.41
N SER A 324 -16.75 -0.95 -6.82
CA SER A 324 -15.62 -1.57 -7.53
C SER A 324 -15.44 -3.03 -7.10
N VAL A 325 -15.10 -3.85 -8.08
CA VAL A 325 -14.75 -5.27 -7.91
C VAL A 325 -13.43 -5.51 -8.62
N GLY A 326 -12.40 -5.93 -7.87
CA GLY A 326 -11.06 -6.21 -8.37
C GLY A 326 -10.69 -7.68 -8.20
N CYS A 327 -10.74 -8.44 -9.28
CA CYS A 327 -10.43 -9.87 -9.28
C CYS A 327 -8.94 -10.09 -9.55
N GLN A 328 -8.18 -10.22 -8.46
CA GLN A 328 -6.73 -10.42 -8.49
C GLN A 328 -6.39 -11.90 -8.65
N THR A 329 -5.56 -12.20 -9.64
CA THR A 329 -5.00 -13.53 -9.90
C THR A 329 -3.47 -13.48 -9.97
N ARG A 330 -2.78 -14.54 -9.51
CA ARG A 330 -1.30 -14.57 -9.46
C ARG A 330 -0.61 -14.77 -10.82
N GLN A 331 -1.39 -15.15 -11.83
CA GLN A 331 -1.04 -15.44 -13.22
C GLN A 331 -2.30 -15.10 -14.04
N GLN A 332 -2.20 -15.12 -15.37
CA GLN A 332 -3.35 -14.98 -16.26
C GLN A 332 -4.54 -15.85 -15.80
N PRO A 333 -5.75 -15.28 -15.67
CA PRO A 333 -6.89 -15.97 -15.05
C PRO A 333 -7.32 -17.22 -15.81
N THR A 334 -7.88 -18.16 -15.07
CA THR A 334 -8.49 -19.40 -15.58
C THR A 334 -10.01 -19.26 -15.64
N LEU A 335 -10.68 -19.99 -16.53
CA LEU A 335 -12.14 -19.95 -16.69
C LEU A 335 -12.94 -20.06 -15.36
N PRO A 336 -12.58 -20.92 -14.38
CA PRO A 336 -13.27 -20.93 -13.08
C PRO A 336 -13.08 -19.64 -12.26
N GLN A 337 -11.93 -18.99 -12.37
CA GLN A 337 -11.64 -17.72 -11.68
C GLN A 337 -12.39 -16.56 -12.35
N GLU A 338 -12.44 -16.53 -13.68
CA GLU A 338 -13.27 -15.57 -14.44
C GLU A 338 -14.75 -15.73 -14.11
N ALA A 339 -15.27 -16.97 -14.04
CA ALA A 339 -16.65 -17.24 -13.68
C ALA A 339 -16.98 -16.85 -12.23
N ALA A 340 -16.08 -17.13 -11.28
CA ALA A 340 -16.23 -16.69 -9.89
C ALA A 340 -16.23 -15.15 -9.77
N CYS A 341 -15.36 -14.48 -10.53
CA CYS A 341 -15.31 -13.02 -10.62
C CYS A 341 -16.61 -12.44 -11.19
N ALA A 342 -17.10 -12.97 -12.32
CA ALA A 342 -18.32 -12.51 -12.97
C ALA A 342 -19.54 -12.68 -12.04
N MET A 343 -19.66 -13.81 -11.35
CA MET A 343 -20.73 -14.05 -10.37
C MET A 343 -20.76 -12.97 -9.28
N VAL A 344 -19.59 -12.59 -8.74
CA VAL A 344 -19.49 -11.54 -7.72
C VAL A 344 -19.79 -10.16 -8.30
N LEU A 345 -19.25 -9.84 -9.48
CA LEU A 345 -19.47 -8.56 -10.17
C LEU A 345 -20.94 -8.31 -10.51
N GLU A 346 -21.66 -9.35 -10.97
CA GLU A 346 -23.05 -9.26 -11.43
C GLU A 346 -24.09 -9.28 -10.30
N SER A 347 -23.69 -9.62 -9.07
CA SER A 347 -24.58 -9.81 -7.92
C SER A 347 -24.35 -8.83 -6.77
N MET A 348 -23.42 -7.89 -6.92
CA MET A 348 -23.03 -6.95 -5.88
C MET A 348 -24.08 -5.85 -5.67
N GLU A 349 -24.75 -5.89 -4.51
CA GLU A 349 -25.78 -4.93 -4.11
C GLU A 349 -25.58 -4.43 -2.66
N LEU A 350 -26.21 -3.29 -2.30
CA LEU A 350 -26.28 -2.84 -0.91
C LEU A 350 -27.41 -3.55 -0.17
N THR A 351 -27.14 -4.05 1.04
CA THR A 351 -28.19 -4.48 1.96
C THR A 351 -28.77 -3.25 2.68
N GLY A 352 -30.08 -3.03 2.56
CA GLY A 352 -30.81 -1.91 3.17
C GLY A 352 -31.22 -2.10 4.63
#